data_AF-A0A6J5FBM4-F1
#
_entry.id   AF-A0A6J5FBM4-F1
#
_cell.length_a   1.000
_cell.length_b   1.000
_cell.length_c   1.000
_cell.angle_alpha   90.00
_cell.angle_beta   90.00
_cell.angle_gamma   90.00
#
_symmetry.space_group_name_H-M   'P 1'
#
loop_
_entity.id
_entity.type
_entity.pdbx_description
1 polymer ?
#
loop_
_entity_poly.entity_id
_entity_poly.type
_entity_poly.pdbx_seq_one_letter_code
_entity_poly.pdbx_strand_id
1 'polypeptide(L)' 'MGKHRTPYPAEFRAKMVELVKAERRPKELKKEFEPSAQTIYIYGLPSRAS' A
#
# COMPACT_ATOMS: atom_id res chain seq x y z
N MET A 1 2.08 -1.83 26.05
CA MET A 1 3.13 -1.25 25.19
C MET A 1 2.67 -1.37 23.74
N GLY A 2 2.21 -0.29 23.11
CA GLY A 2 1.73 -0.30 21.74
C GLY A 2 2.87 -0.61 20.79
N LYS A 3 2.79 -1.74 20.07
CA LYS A 3 3.75 -2.10 19.02
C LYS A 3 3.53 -1.14 17.84
N HIS A 4 4.10 0.06 17.90
CA HIS A 4 4.13 0.96 16.76
C HIS A 4 4.98 0.29 15.69
N ARG A 5 4.32 -0.28 14.68
CA ARG A 5 5.02 -0.72 13.46
C ARG A 5 5.66 0.52 12.86
N THR A 6 6.97 0.46 12.64
CA THR A 6 7.69 1.50 11.91
C THR A 6 6.95 1.75 10.59
N PRO A 7 6.58 2.99 10.27
CA PRO A 7 5.91 3.30 9.02
C PRO A 7 6.78 2.80 7.85
N TYR A 8 6.16 2.19 6.85
CA TYR A 8 6.90 1.70 5.69
C TYR A 8 7.70 2.85 5.04
N PRO A 9 8.91 2.58 4.54
CA PRO A 9 9.69 3.60 3.83
C PRO A 9 8.90 4.15 2.64
N ALA A 10 9.12 5.42 2.31
CA ALA A 10 8.36 6.12 1.27
C ALA A 10 8.52 5.44 -0.10
N GLU A 11 9.72 4.95 -0.41
CA GLU A 11 10.01 4.21 -1.64
C GLU A 11 9.19 2.92 -1.76
N PHE A 12 9.02 2.19 -0.65
CA PHE A 12 8.21 0.98 -0.63
C PHE A 12 6.72 1.29 -0.85
N ARG A 13 6.23 2.39 -0.26
CA ARG A 13 4.86 2.88 -0.51
C ARG A 13 4.69 3.27 -1.97
N ALA A 14 5.64 3.99 -2.56
CA ALA A 14 5.61 4.39 -3.97
C ALA A 14 5.56 3.18 -4.92
N LYS A 15 6.40 2.17 -4.67
CA LYS A 15 6.39 0.91 -5.43
C LYS A 15 5.02 0.22 -5.39
N MET A 16 4.36 0.21 -4.24
CA MET A 16 3.00 -0.35 -4.11
C MET A 16 1.97 0.42 -4.93
N VAL A 17 2.07 1.75 -4.96
CA VAL A 17 1.18 2.60 -5.76
C VAL A 17 1.38 2.37 -7.25
N GLU A 18 2.62 2.26 -7.71
CA GLU A 18 2.93 1.96 -9.11
C GLU A 18 2.35 0.61 -9.55
N LEU A 19 2.46 -0.41 -8.70
CA LEU A 19 1.88 -1.73 -8.98
C LEU A 19 0.35 -1.66 -9.06
N VAL A 20 -0.31 -0.96 -8.14
CA VAL A 20 -1.78 -0.76 -8.18
C VAL A 20 -2.20 0.01 -9.43
N LYS A 21 -1.42 1.02 -9.84
CA LYS A 21 -1.66 1.78 -11.09
C LYS A 21 -1.46 0.93 -12.34
N ALA A 22 -0.54 -0.03 -12.32
CA ALA A 22 -0.34 -1.02 -13.37
C ALA A 22 -1.40 -2.15 -13.35
N GLU A 23 -2.60 -1.87 -12.85
CA GLU A 23 -3.73 -2.81 -12.67
C GLU A 23 -3.46 -4.04 -11.79
N ARG A 24 -2.36 -4.09 -11.03
CA ARG A 24 -2.15 -5.18 -10.06
C ARG A 24 -3.12 -5.01 -8.89
N ARG A 25 -3.93 -6.04 -8.63
CA ARG A 25 -4.91 -6.00 -7.55
C ARG A 25 -4.21 -6.01 -6.18
N PRO A 26 -4.62 -5.15 -5.22
CA PRO A 26 -4.09 -5.15 -3.85
C PRO A 26 -4.15 -6.52 -3.15
N LYS A 27 -5.14 -7.36 -3.52
CA LYS A 27 -5.31 -8.74 -3.00
C LYS A 27 -4.20 -9.70 -3.42
N GLU A 28 -3.56 -9.46 -4.56
CA GLU A 28 -2.42 -10.24 -5.03
C GLU A 28 -1.13 -9.69 -4.43
N LEU A 29 -1.02 -8.36 -4.32
CA LEU A 29 0.13 -7.71 -3.69
C LEU A 29 0.30 -8.11 -2.21
N LYS A 30 -0.79 -8.31 -1.45
CA LYS A 30 -0.68 -8.81 -0.06
C LYS A 30 -0.13 -10.24 0.08
N LYS A 31 -0.11 -11.03 -1.00
CA LYS A 31 0.47 -12.39 -0.99
C LYS A 31 1.98 -12.33 -1.22
N GLU A 32 2.41 -11.36 -2.02
CA GLU A 32 3.80 -11.15 -2.43
C GLU A 32 4.56 -10.21 -1.48
N PHE A 33 3.83 -9.37 -0.75
CA PHE A 33 4.38 -8.37 0.14
C PHE A 33 3.69 -8.36 1.50
N GLU A 34 4.43 -7.99 2.54
CA GLU A 34 3.95 -7.92 3.93
C GLU A 34 2.75 -6.98 4.20
N PRO A 35 2.61 -5.78 3.59
CA PRO A 35 1.47 -4.91 3.88
C PRO A 35 0.14 -5.52 3.42
N SER A 36 -0.89 -5.31 4.23
CA SER A 36 -2.25 -5.75 3.92
C SER A 36 -2.81 -5.02 2.69
N ALA A 37 -3.72 -5.68 1.97
CA ALA A 37 -4.44 -5.12 0.84
C ALA A 37 -5.13 -3.78 1.18
N GLN A 38 -5.57 -3.59 2.44
CA GLN A 38 -6.14 -2.34 2.92
C GLN A 38 -5.11 -1.20 2.97
N THR A 39 -3.89 -1.48 3.47
CA THR A 39 -2.78 -0.52 3.51
C THR A 39 -2.38 -0.09 2.09
N ILE A 40 -2.33 -1.05 1.17
CA ILE A 40 -2.01 -0.81 -0.24
C ILE A 40 -3.11 0.02 -0.92
N TYR A 41 -4.38 -0.25 -0.63
CA TYR A 41 -5.51 0.53 -1.13
C TYR A 41 -5.46 2.00 -0.68
N ILE A 42 -5.07 2.26 0.57
CA ILE A 42 -4.90 3.63 1.09
C ILE A 42 -3.84 4.41 0.31
N TYR A 43 -2.75 3.76 -0.11
CA TYR A 43 -1.71 4.44 -0.90
C TYR A 43 -2.14 4.73 -2.35
N GLY A 44 -2.94 3.84 -2.94
CA GLY A 44 -3.36 3.93 -4.35
C GLY A 44 -4.61 4.79 -4.59
N LEU A 45 -5.36 5.14 -3.53
CA LEU A 45 -6.49 6.05 -3.65
C LEU A 45 -5.99 7.46 -4.02
N PRO A 46 -6.47 8.08 -5.12
CA PRO A 46 -6.35 9.52 -5.23
C PRO A 46 -7.09 10.11 -4.03
N SER A 47 -6.45 11.07 -3.34
CA SER A 47 -7.09 11.82 -2.26
C SER A 47 -8.48 12.23 -2.73
N ARG A 48 -9.54 11.71 -2.10
CA ARG A 48 -10.93 12.14 -2.36
C ARG A 48 -11.17 13.52 -1.75
N ALA A 49 -10.25 14.45 -1.99
CA ALA A 49 -10.46 15.86 -1.78
C ALA A 49 -10.99 16.42 -3.12
N SER A 50 -12.31 16.38 -3.26
CA SER A 50 -13.06 17.35 -4.07
C SER A 50 -13.28 18.61 -3.24
#